data_AF-A0A7C2EJ67-F1
#
_entry.id   AF-A0A7C2EJ67-F1
#
_cell.length_a   1.000
_cell.length_b   1.000
_cell.length_c   1.000
_cell.angle_alpha   90.00
_cell.angle_beta   90.00
_cell.angle_gamma   90.00
#
_symmetry.space_group_name_H-M   'P 1'
#
loop_
_entity.id
_entity.type
_entity.pdbx_description
1 polymer ?
#
loop_
_entity_poly.entity_id
_entity_poly.type
_entity_poly.pdbx_seq_one_letter_code
_entity_poly.pdbx_strand_id
1 'polypeptide(L)'
;VGRWFSGFLLPVAARGIGAAVIATVGLWVFYQELVRVHRQDGEKVRGATRTTGQLLGLGTRKLKELLKAPSLADTDYSGHIDAKEACLLGGALALNNFVAGAGAGVFGLDIALAFGAVLVFSLVFLWLGIKLGRTCQSRWLGEKSGLVGGLLLVAIGVLAFFF
;
A
#
# COMPACT_ATOMS: atom_id res chain seq x y z
N VAL A 1 4.55 -37.19 -2.08
CA VAL A 1 4.80 -35.88 -2.75
C VAL A 1 4.98 -34.71 -1.76
N GLY A 2 4.57 -34.82 -0.47
CA GLY A 2 4.69 -33.73 0.52
C GLY A 2 6.05 -33.49 1.21
N ARG A 3 7.14 -34.15 0.80
CA ARG A 3 8.49 -33.98 1.41
C ARG A 3 9.37 -32.91 0.77
N TRP A 4 8.96 -32.35 -0.37
CA TRP A 4 9.70 -31.28 -1.05
C TRP A 4 9.32 -29.88 -0.56
N PHE A 5 8.10 -29.69 -0.03
CA PHE A 5 7.61 -28.40 0.47
C PHE A 5 7.98 -28.10 1.92
N SER A 6 8.34 -29.12 2.71
CA SER A 6 8.73 -28.96 4.11
C SER A 6 10.06 -28.23 4.32
N GLY A 7 10.88 -28.08 3.26
CA GLY A 7 12.11 -27.28 3.31
C GLY A 7 11.90 -25.78 3.10
N PHE A 8 10.80 -25.37 2.45
CA PHE A 8 10.54 -23.96 2.09
C PHE A 8 9.74 -23.20 3.15
N LEU A 9 9.14 -23.92 4.11
CA LEU A 9 8.36 -23.39 5.22
C LEU A 9 9.13 -23.46 6.54
N LEU A 10 10.47 -23.40 6.53
CA LEU A 10 11.15 -23.10 7.78
C LEU A 10 10.71 -21.68 8.17
N PRO A 11 10.03 -21.48 9.32
CA PRO A 11 9.50 -20.16 9.69
C PRO A 11 10.59 -19.08 9.70
N VAL A 12 11.84 -19.48 9.91
CA VAL A 12 13.04 -18.63 9.81
C VAL A 12 13.29 -18.13 8.37
N ALA A 13 13.16 -18.98 7.35
CA ALA A 13 13.37 -18.59 5.96
C ALA A 13 12.26 -17.64 5.46
N ALA A 14 11.00 -17.92 5.82
CA ALA A 14 9.87 -17.06 5.47
C ALA A 14 9.99 -15.66 6.11
N ARG A 15 10.38 -15.59 7.40
CA ARG A 15 10.67 -14.32 8.09
C ARG A 15 11.82 -13.56 7.42
N GLY A 16 12.93 -14.24 7.16
CA GLY A 16 14.09 -13.63 6.52
C GLY A 16 13.79 -13.06 5.14
N ILE A 17 13.02 -13.79 4.32
CA ILE A 17 12.61 -13.33 2.98
C ILE A 17 11.67 -12.12 3.10
N GLY A 18 10.66 -12.17 3.96
CA GLY A 18 9.73 -11.05 4.17
C GLY A 18 10.43 -9.79 4.67
N ALA A 19 11.28 -9.92 5.69
CA ALA A 19 12.07 -8.82 6.23
C ALA A 19 13.02 -8.23 5.17
N ALA A 20 13.72 -9.09 4.41
CA ALA A 20 14.61 -8.64 3.33
C ALA A 20 13.85 -7.87 2.24
N VAL A 21 12.66 -8.33 1.84
CA VAL A 21 11.82 -7.63 0.85
C VAL A 21 11.40 -6.25 1.38
N ILE A 22 10.88 -6.18 2.60
CA ILE A 22 10.44 -4.91 3.21
C ILE A 22 11.62 -3.95 3.39
N ALA A 23 12.75 -4.42 3.93
CA ALA A 23 13.94 -3.60 4.14
C ALA A 23 14.52 -3.09 2.82
N THR A 24 14.59 -3.93 1.79
CA THR A 24 15.11 -3.53 0.47
C THR A 24 14.22 -2.49 -0.19
N VAL A 25 12.89 -2.68 -0.15
CA VAL A 25 11.94 -1.70 -0.69
C VAL A 25 11.98 -0.40 0.12
N GLY A 26 12.06 -0.49 1.45
CA GLY A 26 12.21 0.66 2.34
C GLY A 26 13.47 1.47 2.05
N LEU A 27 14.63 0.81 1.98
CA LEU A 27 15.92 1.46 1.68
C LEU A 27 15.90 2.10 0.31
N TRP A 28 15.32 1.41 -0.68
CA TRP A 28 15.10 1.97 -2.00
C TRP A 28 14.27 3.26 -1.84
N VAL A 29 13.03 3.20 -1.33
CA VAL A 29 12.15 4.38 -1.17
C VAL A 29 12.87 5.52 -0.44
N PHE A 30 13.48 5.25 0.71
CA PHE A 30 14.24 6.23 1.48
C PHE A 30 15.36 6.89 0.68
N TYR A 31 16.14 6.11 -0.08
CA TYR A 31 17.19 6.64 -0.96
C TYR A 31 16.62 7.50 -2.09
N GLN A 32 15.44 7.17 -2.64
CA GLN A 32 14.79 8.04 -3.64
C GLN A 32 14.47 9.39 -3.06
N GLU A 33 13.88 9.38 -1.87
CA GLU A 33 13.38 10.56 -1.19
C GLU A 33 14.54 11.45 -0.73
N LEU A 34 15.70 10.86 -0.39
CA LEU A 34 16.93 11.60 -0.13
C LEU A 34 17.49 12.29 -1.38
N VAL A 35 17.42 11.63 -2.54
CA VAL A 35 18.04 12.08 -3.79
C VAL A 35 17.11 12.94 -4.64
N ARG A 36 15.80 12.91 -4.40
CA ARG A 36 14.80 13.56 -5.27
C ARG A 36 13.83 14.43 -4.49
N VAL A 37 14.29 15.61 -4.09
CA VAL A 37 13.43 16.70 -3.58
C VAL A 37 12.38 17.16 -4.61
N HIS A 38 12.39 16.74 -5.89
CA HIS A 38 11.39 17.21 -6.89
C HIS A 38 10.97 16.22 -8.01
N ARG A 39 10.97 14.89 -7.79
CA ARG A 39 10.45 13.96 -8.83
C ARG A 39 9.46 12.95 -8.27
N GLN A 40 8.22 13.43 -8.16
CA GLN A 40 7.01 12.74 -7.69
C GLN A 40 6.86 11.30 -8.22
N ASP A 41 6.77 10.36 -7.27
CA ASP A 41 5.73 9.32 -7.08
C ASP A 41 5.52 8.21 -8.12
N GLY A 42 6.14 8.26 -9.30
CA GLY A 42 5.71 7.39 -10.41
C GLY A 42 6.38 6.01 -10.55
N GLU A 43 7.49 5.73 -9.85
CA GLU A 43 8.44 4.71 -10.33
C GLU A 43 8.67 3.47 -9.46
N LYS A 44 8.41 3.49 -8.14
CA LYS A 44 8.79 2.36 -7.26
C LYS A 44 7.83 1.18 -7.24
N VAL A 45 6.65 1.34 -7.86
CA VAL A 45 5.69 0.25 -8.13
C VAL A 45 5.69 -0.15 -9.63
N ARG A 46 6.65 0.34 -10.45
CA ARG A 46 6.70 -0.01 -11.89
C ARG A 46 7.18 -1.44 -12.18
N GLY A 47 7.87 -2.10 -11.25
CA GLY A 47 8.45 -3.42 -11.48
C GLY A 47 7.44 -4.57 -11.52
N ALA A 48 6.46 -4.56 -10.62
CA ALA A 48 5.54 -5.70 -10.44
C ALA A 48 4.32 -5.66 -11.40
N THR A 49 3.91 -4.49 -11.89
CA THR A 49 2.64 -4.31 -12.64
C THR A 49 2.81 -4.25 -14.16
N ARG A 50 4.00 -4.50 -14.70
CA ARG A 50 4.21 -4.48 -16.17
C ARG A 50 3.67 -5.73 -16.87
N THR A 51 3.57 -6.87 -16.20
CA THR A 51 3.23 -8.15 -16.86
C THR A 51 1.73 -8.35 -17.07
N THR A 52 0.86 -7.78 -16.23
CA THR A 52 -0.60 -8.08 -16.25
C THR A 52 -1.44 -7.03 -16.98
N GLY A 53 -0.86 -5.86 -17.30
CA GLY A 53 -1.62 -4.65 -17.65
C GLY A 53 -1.84 -4.35 -19.14
N GLN A 54 -1.43 -5.22 -20.06
CA GLN A 54 -1.53 -4.94 -21.50
C GLN A 54 -2.82 -5.45 -22.18
N LEU A 55 -3.63 -6.30 -21.54
CA LEU A 55 -4.77 -6.95 -22.24
C LEU A 55 -6.19 -6.46 -21.93
N LEU A 56 -6.47 -5.72 -20.85
CA LEU A 56 -7.86 -5.30 -20.53
C LEU A 56 -7.98 -3.77 -20.38
N GLY A 57 -8.53 -3.14 -21.42
CA GLY A 57 -8.48 -1.69 -21.67
C GLY A 57 -9.37 -0.79 -20.82
N LEU A 58 -9.01 0.50 -20.85
CA LEU A 58 -9.73 1.72 -20.44
C LEU A 58 -10.20 1.83 -18.97
N GLY A 59 -11.03 0.92 -18.45
CA GLY A 59 -11.50 0.99 -17.05
C GLY A 59 -10.38 0.74 -16.02
N THR A 60 -9.43 -0.13 -16.39
CA THR A 60 -8.26 -0.48 -15.57
C THR A 60 -7.25 0.66 -15.45
N ARG A 61 -7.21 1.60 -16.41
CA ARG A 61 -6.26 2.73 -16.36
C ARG A 61 -6.60 3.70 -15.23
N LYS A 62 -7.87 4.09 -15.11
CA LYS A 62 -8.34 4.95 -14.01
C LYS A 62 -8.13 4.27 -12.66
N LEU A 63 -8.49 2.99 -12.54
CA LEU A 63 -8.23 2.24 -11.31
C LEU A 63 -6.72 2.18 -10.97
N LYS A 64 -5.86 2.01 -11.98
CA LYS A 64 -4.40 2.00 -11.80
C LYS A 64 -3.84 3.37 -11.40
N GLU A 65 -4.46 4.46 -11.82
CA GLU A 65 -4.09 5.82 -11.42
C GLU A 65 -4.58 6.14 -10.01
N LEU A 66 -5.81 5.76 -9.67
CA LEU A 66 -6.36 5.81 -8.32
C LEU A 66 -5.56 4.99 -7.30
N LEU A 67 -5.10 3.78 -7.68
CA LEU A 67 -4.23 2.95 -6.85
C LEU A 67 -2.84 3.59 -6.63
N LYS A 68 -2.39 4.49 -7.51
CA LYS A 68 -1.14 5.25 -7.32
C LYS A 68 -1.36 6.48 -6.45
N ALA A 69 -2.46 7.19 -6.67
CA ALA A 69 -2.79 8.42 -5.95
C ALA A 69 -4.31 8.47 -5.70
N PRO A 70 -4.77 8.08 -4.51
CA PRO A 70 -6.20 8.11 -4.17
C PRO A 70 -6.76 9.55 -4.11
N SER A 71 -5.89 10.56 -4.06
CA SER A 71 -6.27 11.97 -4.19
C SER A 71 -6.81 12.34 -5.57
N LEU A 72 -6.53 11.54 -6.61
CA LEU A 72 -7.08 11.71 -7.96
C LEU A 72 -8.48 11.11 -8.12
N ALA A 73 -9.10 10.64 -7.02
CA ALA A 73 -10.45 10.11 -7.04
C ALA A 73 -11.50 11.16 -7.40
N ASP A 74 -11.31 12.37 -6.87
CA ASP A 74 -12.03 13.58 -7.28
C ASP A 74 -11.48 13.98 -8.65
N THR A 75 -12.14 13.51 -9.71
CA THR A 75 -11.68 13.70 -11.10
C THR A 75 -11.97 15.11 -11.57
N ASP A 76 -13.03 15.73 -11.04
CA ASP A 76 -13.49 17.06 -11.44
C ASP A 76 -13.03 18.18 -10.49
N TYR A 77 -12.30 17.84 -9.42
CA TYR A 77 -11.80 18.75 -8.39
C TYR A 77 -12.92 19.57 -7.75
N SER A 78 -14.13 19.02 -7.68
CA SER A 78 -15.30 19.67 -7.11
C SER A 78 -15.23 19.77 -5.58
N GLY A 79 -14.32 19.03 -4.94
CA GLY A 79 -14.19 18.95 -3.48
C GLY A 79 -15.20 18.02 -2.83
N HIS A 80 -16.05 17.37 -3.63
CA HIS A 80 -17.02 16.35 -3.24
C HIS A 80 -16.78 15.08 -4.06
N ILE A 81 -17.13 13.91 -3.50
CA ILE A 81 -16.97 12.64 -4.21
C ILE A 81 -18.34 12.19 -4.70
N ASP A 82 -18.51 12.16 -6.02
CA ASP A 82 -19.72 11.67 -6.67
C ASP A 82 -19.86 10.14 -6.53
N ALA A 83 -21.07 9.61 -6.70
CA ALA A 83 -21.34 8.18 -6.56
C ALA A 83 -20.45 7.28 -7.45
N LYS A 84 -20.09 7.76 -8.65
CA LYS A 84 -19.19 7.03 -9.57
C LYS A 84 -17.74 7.04 -9.09
N GLU A 85 -17.28 8.16 -8.56
CA GLU A 85 -15.94 8.33 -8.01
C GLU A 85 -15.78 7.54 -6.70
N ALA A 86 -16.82 7.56 -5.86
CA ALA A 86 -16.90 6.76 -4.64
C ALA A 86 -16.83 5.26 -4.94
N CYS A 87 -17.51 4.79 -5.99
CA CYS A 87 -17.44 3.39 -6.41
C CYS A 87 -16.03 2.99 -6.86
N LEU A 88 -15.35 3.85 -7.64
CA LEU A 88 -13.98 3.63 -8.08
C LEU A 88 -12.97 3.64 -6.93
N LEU A 89 -13.06 4.63 -6.03
CA LEU A 89 -12.22 4.75 -4.84
C LEU A 89 -12.44 3.57 -3.88
N GLY A 90 -13.71 3.20 -3.68
CA GLY A 90 -14.10 2.02 -2.90
C GLY A 90 -13.53 0.74 -3.49
N GLY A 91 -13.55 0.57 -4.82
CA GLY A 91 -12.93 -0.56 -5.50
C GLY A 91 -11.41 -0.63 -5.31
N ALA A 92 -10.72 0.52 -5.36
CA ALA A 92 -9.28 0.60 -5.08
C ALA A 92 -8.96 0.18 -3.63
N LEU A 93 -9.74 0.68 -2.66
CA LEU A 93 -9.58 0.34 -1.25
C LEU A 93 -9.90 -1.15 -0.98
N ALA A 94 -10.94 -1.69 -1.63
CA ALA A 94 -11.30 -3.09 -1.53
C ALA A 94 -10.20 -4.01 -2.06
N LEU A 95 -9.54 -3.64 -3.15
CA LEU A 95 -8.42 -4.41 -3.69
C LEU A 95 -7.21 -4.43 -2.74
N ASN A 96 -6.90 -3.30 -2.09
CA ASN A 96 -5.86 -3.25 -1.06
C ASN A 96 -6.20 -4.17 0.12
N ASN A 97 -7.45 -4.11 0.59
CA ASN A 97 -7.92 -4.95 1.69
C ASN A 97 -8.01 -6.43 1.31
N PHE A 98 -8.21 -6.76 0.04
CA PHE A 98 -8.18 -8.13 -0.45
C PHE A 98 -6.80 -8.77 -0.30
N VAL A 99 -5.72 -8.06 -0.67
CA VAL A 99 -4.34 -8.56 -0.49
C VAL A 99 -4.01 -8.74 0.99
N ALA A 100 -4.38 -7.77 1.82
CA ALA A 100 -4.19 -7.84 3.27
C ALA A 100 -5.01 -8.98 3.90
N GLY A 101 -6.27 -9.16 3.47
CA GLY A 101 -7.16 -10.22 3.92
C GLY A 101 -6.70 -11.62 3.48
N ALA A 102 -6.18 -11.76 2.26
CA ALA A 102 -5.55 -13.00 1.81
C ALA A 102 -4.32 -13.34 2.67
N GLY A 103 -3.49 -12.33 3.00
CA GLY A 103 -2.39 -12.48 3.95
C GLY A 103 -2.84 -12.91 5.34
N ALA A 104 -3.87 -12.26 5.89
CA ALA A 104 -4.48 -12.62 7.17
C ALA A 104 -5.00 -14.07 7.21
N GLY A 105 -5.57 -14.55 6.09
CA GLY A 105 -6.00 -15.94 5.94
C GLY A 105 -4.84 -16.95 6.00
N VAL A 106 -3.67 -16.60 5.45
CA VAL A 106 -2.45 -17.42 5.58
C VAL A 106 -1.98 -17.52 7.04
N PHE A 107 -2.22 -16.48 7.84
CA PHE A 107 -1.94 -16.48 9.27
C PHE A 107 -2.99 -17.21 10.12
N GLY A 108 -4.06 -17.76 9.50
CA GLY A 108 -5.11 -18.49 10.21
C GLY A 108 -5.96 -17.63 11.13
N LEU A 109 -6.05 -16.32 10.86
CA LEU A 109 -6.90 -15.41 11.64
C LEU A 109 -8.39 -15.70 11.40
N ASP A 110 -9.22 -15.48 12.43
CA ASP A 110 -10.67 -15.58 12.31
C ASP A 110 -11.18 -14.60 11.25
N ILE A 111 -11.84 -15.14 10.23
CA ILE A 111 -12.29 -14.40 9.05
C ILE A 111 -13.33 -13.33 9.44
N ALA A 112 -14.24 -13.63 10.38
CA ALA A 112 -15.28 -12.70 10.78
C ALA A 112 -14.68 -11.51 11.54
N LEU A 113 -13.74 -11.78 12.44
CA LEU A 113 -13.05 -10.74 13.20
C LEU A 113 -12.11 -9.92 12.32
N ALA A 114 -11.35 -10.57 11.44
CA ALA A 114 -10.46 -9.90 10.49
C ALA A 114 -11.23 -9.00 9.52
N PHE A 115 -12.36 -9.48 8.98
CA PHE A 115 -13.23 -8.69 8.11
C PHE A 115 -13.78 -7.46 8.84
N GLY A 116 -14.36 -7.65 10.03
CA GLY A 116 -14.92 -6.55 10.83
C GLY A 116 -13.85 -5.51 11.20
N ALA A 117 -12.68 -5.97 11.66
CA ALA A 117 -11.56 -5.11 12.01
C ALA A 117 -11.05 -4.32 10.79
N VAL A 118 -10.77 -4.98 9.66
CA VAL A 118 -10.28 -4.33 8.44
C VAL A 118 -11.28 -3.30 7.94
N LEU A 119 -12.59 -3.61 7.96
CA LEU A 119 -13.63 -2.68 7.55
C LEU A 119 -13.65 -1.42 8.44
N VAL A 120 -13.70 -1.59 9.76
CA VAL A 120 -13.76 -0.48 10.72
C VAL A 120 -12.48 0.36 10.65
N PHE A 121 -11.31 -0.27 10.71
CA PHE A 121 -10.03 0.45 10.64
C PHE A 121 -9.86 1.16 9.30
N SER A 122 -10.24 0.55 8.17
CA SER A 122 -10.13 1.21 6.86
C SER A 122 -10.97 2.48 6.80
N LEU A 123 -12.22 2.43 7.27
CA LEU A 123 -13.10 3.60 7.27
C LEU A 123 -12.61 4.68 8.24
N VAL A 124 -12.20 4.30 9.45
CA VAL A 124 -11.70 5.25 10.46
C VAL A 124 -10.40 5.91 10.00
N PHE A 125 -9.43 5.13 9.51
CA PHE A 125 -8.15 5.66 9.02
C PHE A 125 -8.32 6.49 7.76
N LEU A 126 -9.23 6.11 6.85
CA LEU A 126 -9.53 6.93 5.68
C LEU A 126 -10.09 8.29 6.10
N TRP A 127 -11.08 8.30 7.00
CA TRP A 127 -11.67 9.54 7.50
C TRP A 127 -10.63 10.41 8.24
N LEU A 128 -9.85 9.79 9.12
CA LEU A 128 -8.82 10.47 9.90
C LEU A 128 -7.71 11.01 8.99
N GLY A 129 -7.28 10.25 7.98
CA GLY A 129 -6.30 10.65 6.99
C GLY A 129 -6.76 11.84 6.15
N ILE A 130 -8.02 11.86 5.71
CA ILE A 130 -8.59 13.01 5.00
C ILE A 130 -8.63 14.24 5.90
N LYS A 131 -9.07 14.08 7.16
CA LYS A 131 -9.15 15.19 8.13
C LYS A 131 -7.77 15.75 8.46
N LEU A 132 -6.81 14.88 8.79
CA LEU A 132 -5.42 15.25 9.05
C LEU A 132 -4.77 15.90 7.81
N GLY A 133 -4.98 15.34 6.62
CA GLY A 133 -4.44 15.90 5.38
C GLY A 133 -4.95 17.31 5.08
N ARG A 134 -6.23 17.60 5.39
CA ARG A 134 -6.80 18.96 5.24
C ARG A 134 -6.30 19.93 6.31
N THR A 135 -6.18 19.49 7.57
CA THR A 135 -5.76 20.38 8.67
C THR A 135 -4.24 20.59 8.71
N CYS A 136 -3.45 19.58 8.36
CA CYS A 136 -1.99 19.60 8.40
C CYS A 136 -1.37 19.92 7.04
N GLN A 137 -1.94 20.88 6.31
CA GLN A 137 -1.42 21.38 5.03
C GLN A 137 -0.16 22.26 5.22
N SER A 138 0.75 21.85 6.09
CA SER A 138 2.07 22.47 6.24
C SER A 138 2.95 21.97 5.10
N ARG A 139 3.51 22.91 4.31
CA ARG A 139 4.45 22.60 3.20
C ARG A 139 5.58 21.65 3.63
N TRP A 140 6.00 21.73 4.90
CA TRP A 140 7.05 20.91 5.48
C TRP A 140 6.67 19.43 5.65
N LEU A 141 5.39 19.15 5.95
CA LEU A 141 4.87 17.78 6.06
C LEU A 141 4.72 17.15 4.67
N GLY A 142 4.31 17.93 3.67
CA GLY A 142 4.22 17.46 2.28
C GLY A 142 5.59 17.05 1.73
N GLU A 143 6.60 17.93 1.85
CA GLU A 143 7.93 17.71 1.29
C GLU A 143 8.72 16.58 1.99
N LYS A 144 8.44 16.33 3.28
CA LYS A 144 9.13 15.28 4.06
C LYS A 144 8.31 14.00 4.26
N SER A 145 7.07 13.96 3.78
CA SER A 145 6.19 12.79 3.94
C SER A 145 6.80 11.52 3.35
N GLY A 146 7.39 11.61 2.15
CA GLY A 146 8.08 10.51 1.49
C GLY A 146 9.29 10.03 2.28
N LEU A 147 10.13 10.94 2.79
CA LEU A 147 11.27 10.62 3.65
C LEU A 147 10.85 9.87 4.92
N VAL A 148 9.81 10.37 5.61
CA VAL A 148 9.28 9.75 6.83
C VAL A 148 8.69 8.37 6.52
N GLY A 149 7.93 8.24 5.42
CA GLY A 149 7.38 6.96 4.98
C GLY A 149 8.45 5.92 4.63
N GLY A 150 9.49 6.34 3.89
CA GLY A 150 10.64 5.49 3.58
C GLY A 150 11.39 5.04 4.83
N LEU A 151 11.62 5.96 5.77
CA LEU A 151 12.29 5.65 7.04
C LEU A 151 11.48 4.67 7.90
N LEU A 152 10.16 4.88 8.00
CA LEU A 152 9.26 3.96 8.69
C LEU A 152 9.30 2.57 8.06
N LEU A 153 9.34 2.48 6.73
CA LEU A 153 9.38 1.19 6.03
C LEU A 153 10.70 0.45 6.28
N VAL A 154 11.84 1.16 6.31
CA VAL A 154 13.13 0.58 6.73
C VAL A 154 13.06 0.09 8.17
N ALA A 155 12.54 0.92 9.08
CA ALA A 155 12.43 0.56 10.49
C ALA A 155 11.57 -0.70 10.69
N ILE A 156 10.43 -0.81 9.99
CA ILE A 156 9.58 -2.01 10.03
C ILE A 156 10.32 -3.23 9.49
N GLY A 157 11.05 -3.10 8.37
CA GLY A 157 11.82 -4.21 7.80
C GLY A 157 12.94 -4.71 8.72
N VAL A 158 13.64 -3.79 9.38
CA VAL A 158 14.67 -4.13 10.38
C VAL A 158 14.04 -4.78 11.61
N LEU A 159 12.94 -4.25 12.14
CA LEU A 159 12.23 -4.85 13.27
C LEU A 159 11.74 -6.26 12.95
N ALA A 160 11.19 -6.48 11.74
CA ALA A 160 10.75 -7.78 11.27
C ALA A 160 11.89 -8.80 11.06
N PHE A 161 13.15 -8.33 11.00
CA PHE A 161 14.31 -9.22 10.98
C PHE A 161 14.67 -9.73 12.39
N PHE A 162 14.44 -8.90 13.42
CA PHE A 162 14.77 -9.24 14.81
C PHE A 162 13.66 -10.00 15.55
N PHE A 163 12.39 -9.83 15.17
CA PHE A 163 11.21 -10.49 15.77
C PHE A 163 10.52 -11.43 14.76
#